data_AF-A0A3M1E088-F1
#
_entry.id   AF-A0A3M1E088-F1
#
_cell.length_a   1.000
_cell.length_b   1.000
_cell.length_c   1.000
_cell.angle_alpha   90.00
_cell.angle_beta   90.00
_cell.angle_gamma   90.00
#
_symmetry.space_group_name_H-M   'P 1'
#
loop_
_entity.id
_entity.type
_entity.pdbx_description
1 polymer ?
#
loop_
_entity_poly.entity_id
_entity_poly.type
_entity_poly.pdbx_seq_one_letter_code
_entity_poly.pdbx_strand_id
1 'polypeptide(L)'
;MRRTWTSWGTIVLACAGLGLGMLSGGCPTPPPGGNGNANGNTNVNDNGNANDNSNNGGAPLPLPNPDGDDDGDGVRNADDLCPDTAQGETVDAAGCSEAQRDDDGDGVPNGSDQCADTPQGETVDAGGCADSQKDSDGDGVTDDADQCADTPSTVQVDAQGCPVGDPSAPDADGDGVGDDIDQCPDT
;
A
#
# COMPACT_ATOMS: atom_id res chain seq x y z
N MET A 1 -21.89 6.57 -51.86
CA MET A 1 -23.06 6.76 -50.97
C MET A 1 -22.62 7.62 -49.81
N ARG A 2 -23.38 8.69 -49.55
CA ARG A 2 -23.09 9.75 -48.58
C ARG A 2 -23.25 9.23 -47.16
N ARG A 3 -22.36 9.58 -46.22
CA ARG A 3 -22.70 10.04 -44.86
C ARG A 3 -21.62 10.97 -44.34
N THR A 4 -21.92 12.26 -44.41
CA THR A 4 -21.28 13.35 -43.67
C THR A 4 -21.82 13.35 -42.25
N TRP A 5 -20.96 13.56 -41.25
CA TRP A 5 -21.37 14.05 -39.94
C TRP A 5 -20.54 15.29 -39.59
N THR A 6 -21.21 16.44 -39.65
CA THR A 6 -20.79 17.68 -38.98
C THR A 6 -21.95 18.06 -38.06
N SER A 7 -21.69 18.24 -36.77
CA SER A 7 -22.54 19.10 -35.93
C SER A 7 -21.87 19.46 -34.61
N TRP A 8 -21.54 20.77 -34.47
CA TRP A 8 -21.78 21.70 -33.34
C TRP A 8 -21.74 21.14 -31.90
N GLY A 9 -21.11 21.72 -30.88
CA GLY A 9 -20.57 23.05 -30.62
C GLY A 9 -20.53 23.28 -29.10
N THR A 10 -19.43 23.83 -28.59
CA THR A 10 -19.21 24.60 -27.34
C THR A 10 -20.22 24.52 -26.18
N ILE A 11 -19.76 24.07 -25.01
CA ILE A 11 -20.00 24.76 -23.72
C ILE A 11 -18.66 24.94 -23.01
N VAL A 12 -18.26 26.20 -22.87
CA VAL A 12 -17.31 26.67 -21.88
C VAL A 12 -18.08 26.77 -20.56
N LEU A 13 -17.62 26.10 -19.51
CA LEU A 13 -17.89 26.54 -18.16
C LEU A 13 -16.62 26.39 -17.32
N ALA A 14 -15.95 27.53 -17.17
CA ALA A 14 -14.92 27.72 -16.16
C ALA A 14 -15.57 27.71 -14.78
N CYS A 15 -15.01 26.92 -13.87
CA CYS A 15 -15.03 27.23 -12.44
C CYS A 15 -13.57 27.34 -11.99
N ALA A 16 -13.13 28.58 -11.87
CA ALA A 16 -11.98 28.94 -11.06
C ALA A 16 -12.31 28.65 -9.59
N GLY A 17 -11.54 27.77 -8.97
CA GLY A 17 -11.52 27.55 -7.53
C GLY A 17 -10.13 27.84 -7.00
N LEU A 18 -9.83 29.12 -6.76
CA LEU A 18 -8.78 29.53 -5.84
C LEU A 18 -9.22 29.10 -4.44
N GLY A 19 -8.42 28.29 -3.76
CA GLY A 19 -8.66 27.86 -2.39
C GLY A 19 -7.36 27.50 -1.71
N LEU A 20 -6.77 28.49 -1.04
CA LEU A 20 -5.65 28.38 -0.12
C LEU A 20 -5.83 27.21 0.87
N GLY A 21 -4.73 26.54 1.23
CA GLY A 21 -4.74 25.59 2.34
C GLY A 21 -3.39 24.96 2.67
N MET A 22 -2.32 25.75 2.77
CA MET A 22 -1.15 25.33 3.57
C MET A 22 -1.51 25.46 5.05
N LEU A 23 -1.65 24.34 5.76
CA LEU A 23 -1.48 24.20 7.21
C LEU A 23 -1.02 22.76 7.46
N SER A 24 0.28 22.47 7.56
CA SER A 24 1.02 22.40 8.82
C SER A 24 0.38 21.50 9.89
N GLY A 25 1.02 20.35 10.12
CA GLY A 25 1.24 19.63 11.38
C GLY A 25 0.22 19.73 12.52
N GLY A 26 -0.16 18.57 13.04
CA GLY A 26 -0.69 18.46 14.39
C GLY A 26 -1.30 17.09 14.67
N CYS A 27 -0.52 16.23 15.32
CA CYS A 27 -1.07 15.12 16.08
C CYS A 27 -2.11 15.68 17.08
N PRO A 28 -3.32 15.13 17.20
CA PRO A 28 -4.34 15.65 18.09
C PRO A 28 -3.85 15.63 19.54
N THR A 29 -3.81 16.79 20.19
CA THR A 29 -3.55 16.90 21.64
C THR A 29 -4.70 16.28 22.43
N PRO A 30 -4.44 15.60 23.56
CA PRO A 30 -5.49 15.11 24.44
C PRO A 30 -6.28 16.28 25.06
N PRO A 31 -7.61 16.13 25.28
CA PRO A 31 -8.42 17.16 25.93
C PRO A 31 -8.01 17.37 27.40
N PRO A 32 -8.21 18.59 27.95
CA PRO A 32 -7.86 18.88 29.34
C PRO A 32 -8.78 18.14 30.31
N GLY A 33 -8.17 17.60 31.37
CA GLY A 33 -8.84 16.83 32.41
C GLY A 33 -10.07 17.52 32.99
N GLY A 34 -11.23 16.90 32.78
CA GLY A 34 -12.45 17.16 33.54
C GLY A 34 -12.52 16.19 34.71
N ASN A 35 -12.22 16.68 35.92
CA ASN A 35 -12.67 16.04 37.15
C ASN A 35 -14.20 16.18 37.22
N GLY A 36 -14.91 15.12 36.84
CA GLY A 36 -16.35 14.99 36.97
C GLY A 36 -16.69 13.59 37.46
N ASN A 37 -16.67 13.41 38.78
CA ASN A 37 -17.38 12.31 39.41
C ASN A 37 -18.88 12.42 39.08
N ALA A 38 -19.39 11.51 38.25
CA ALA A 38 -20.81 11.26 38.08
C ALA A 38 -21.07 9.75 38.07
N ASN A 39 -20.88 9.10 39.24
CA ASN A 39 -21.45 7.77 39.44
C ASN A 39 -22.99 7.89 39.55
N GLY A 40 -23.68 7.77 38.41
CA GLY A 40 -25.13 7.61 38.37
C GLY A 40 -25.57 6.21 38.83
N ASN A 41 -25.36 5.86 40.10
CA ASN A 41 -26.05 4.74 40.73
C ASN A 41 -26.42 5.09 42.18
N THR A 42 -27.69 5.46 42.40
CA THR A 42 -28.25 5.85 43.70
C THR A 42 -29.31 4.87 44.18
N ASN A 43 -29.00 3.59 44.32
CA ASN A 43 -29.88 2.69 45.08
C ASN A 43 -29.10 1.80 46.05
N VAL A 44 -28.83 2.36 47.22
CA VAL A 44 -28.30 1.65 48.39
C VAL A 44 -29.50 1.30 49.26
N ASN A 45 -29.71 0.02 49.58
CA ASN A 45 -30.67 -0.33 50.64
C ASN A 45 -30.11 0.08 52.02
N ASP A 46 -30.96 0.16 53.05
CA ASP A 46 -30.63 0.62 54.42
C ASP A 46 -29.54 -0.21 55.15
N ASN A 47 -28.93 -1.16 54.44
CA ASN A 47 -27.88 -2.07 54.89
C ASN A 47 -26.55 -1.83 54.14
N GLY A 48 -26.48 -0.84 53.25
CA GLY A 48 -25.25 -0.48 52.54
C GLY A 48 -24.88 -1.37 51.35
N ASN A 49 -25.77 -2.27 50.88
CA ASN A 49 -25.46 -3.15 49.75
C ASN A 49 -26.10 -2.64 48.45
N ALA A 50 -25.28 -2.39 47.42
CA ALA A 50 -25.74 -2.05 46.08
C ALA A 50 -26.36 -3.30 45.43
N ASN A 51 -27.69 -3.32 45.32
CA ASN A 51 -28.41 -4.32 44.53
C ASN A 51 -28.54 -3.82 43.10
N ASP A 52 -27.60 -4.20 42.24
CA ASP A 52 -27.74 -4.04 40.79
C ASP A 52 -28.57 -5.20 40.22
N ASN A 53 -29.88 -4.99 40.14
CA ASN A 53 -30.79 -5.81 39.37
C ASN A 53 -31.04 -5.15 38.01
N SER A 54 -30.12 -5.32 37.07
CA SER A 54 -30.29 -4.91 35.68
C SER A 54 -30.63 -6.12 34.81
N ASN A 55 -31.92 -6.31 34.52
CA ASN A 55 -32.40 -7.22 33.47
C ASN A 55 -32.90 -6.39 32.28
N ASN A 56 -32.34 -6.69 31.11
CA ASN A 56 -32.72 -6.30 29.74
C ASN A 56 -31.92 -5.17 29.07
N GLY A 57 -30.88 -5.60 28.37
CA GLY A 57 -30.12 -4.88 27.34
C GLY A 57 -28.92 -5.77 27.03
N GLY A 58 -28.78 -6.27 25.81
CA GLY A 58 -27.65 -7.14 25.45
C GLY A 58 -26.35 -6.50 25.93
N ALA A 59 -25.61 -7.22 26.77
CA ALA A 59 -24.38 -6.70 27.33
C ALA A 59 -23.52 -6.20 26.15
N PRO A 60 -22.99 -4.96 26.21
CA PRO A 60 -21.98 -4.54 25.25
C PRO A 60 -20.92 -5.63 25.23
N LEU A 61 -20.46 -6.03 24.03
CA LEU A 61 -19.37 -6.99 23.91
C LEU A 61 -18.28 -6.56 24.90
N PRO A 62 -17.81 -7.47 25.78
CA PRO A 62 -16.80 -7.12 26.75
C PRO A 62 -15.64 -6.50 25.97
N LEU A 63 -15.31 -5.24 26.28
CA LEU A 63 -14.14 -4.61 25.71
C LEU A 63 -12.92 -5.49 26.04
N PRO A 64 -11.93 -5.61 25.13
CA PRO A 64 -10.68 -6.28 25.43
C PRO A 64 -10.14 -5.77 26.76
N ASN A 65 -9.74 -6.66 27.65
CA ASN A 65 -9.14 -6.26 28.91
C ASN A 65 -7.79 -5.60 28.56
N PRO A 66 -7.57 -4.30 28.81
CA PRO A 66 -6.30 -3.66 28.44
C PRO A 66 -5.10 -4.25 29.18
N ASP A 67 -5.32 -4.84 30.36
CA ASP A 67 -4.28 -5.56 31.11
C ASP A 67 -4.15 -7.04 30.70
N GLY A 68 -5.00 -7.51 29.78
CA GLY A 68 -4.97 -8.85 29.21
C GLY A 68 -3.90 -9.01 28.12
N ASP A 69 -3.86 -10.21 27.57
CA ASP A 69 -2.96 -10.66 26.50
C ASP A 69 -3.82 -11.66 25.70
N ASP A 70 -4.56 -11.14 24.72
CA ASP A 70 -5.66 -11.85 24.07
C ASP A 70 -5.16 -12.90 23.08
N ASP A 71 -4.03 -12.67 22.42
CA ASP A 71 -3.39 -13.61 21.49
C ASP A 71 -2.32 -14.50 22.15
N GLY A 72 -1.88 -14.15 23.37
CA GLY A 72 -0.98 -14.95 24.18
C GLY A 72 0.47 -14.88 23.71
N ASP A 73 0.86 -13.78 23.06
CA ASP A 73 2.20 -13.55 22.52
C ASP A 73 3.21 -13.05 23.58
N GLY A 74 2.71 -12.68 24.76
CA GLY A 74 3.50 -12.19 25.89
C GLY A 74 3.56 -10.66 26.01
N VAL A 75 2.84 -9.93 25.16
CA VAL A 75 2.63 -8.48 25.22
C VAL A 75 1.19 -8.21 25.64
N ARG A 76 0.97 -7.16 26.44
CA ARG A 76 -0.38 -6.85 26.92
C ARG A 76 -1.15 -6.10 25.83
N ASN A 77 -2.45 -6.33 25.74
CA ASN A 77 -3.36 -5.66 24.79
C ASN A 77 -3.20 -4.13 24.73
N ALA A 78 -2.83 -3.46 25.84
CA ALA A 78 -2.61 -2.02 25.87
C ALA A 78 -1.29 -1.55 25.23
N ASP A 79 -0.30 -2.44 25.15
CA ASP A 79 1.05 -2.22 24.63
C ASP A 79 1.26 -2.90 23.26
N ASP A 80 0.33 -3.76 22.84
CA ASP A 80 0.38 -4.59 21.65
C ASP A 80 -0.19 -3.87 20.41
N LEU A 81 0.63 -3.77 19.36
CA LEU A 81 0.28 -3.18 18.07
C LEU A 81 -0.22 -4.23 17.07
N CYS A 82 -0.07 -5.51 17.39
CA CYS A 82 -0.36 -6.67 16.56
C CYS A 82 -1.26 -7.69 17.31
N PRO A 83 -2.53 -7.35 17.59
CA PRO A 83 -3.43 -8.09 18.50
C PRO A 83 -3.88 -9.50 18.06
N ASP A 84 -3.30 -10.03 16.99
CA ASP A 84 -3.63 -11.31 16.39
C ASP A 84 -2.35 -12.09 16.02
N THR A 85 -1.27 -11.92 16.79
CA THR A 85 -0.02 -12.63 16.56
C THR A 85 -0.18 -14.11 16.81
N ALA A 86 0.36 -14.93 15.89
CA ALA A 86 0.17 -16.37 15.98
C ALA A 86 0.88 -16.93 17.22
N GLN A 87 0.15 -17.72 18.01
CA GLN A 87 0.68 -18.30 19.24
C GLN A 87 1.98 -19.07 19.00
N GLY A 88 3.02 -18.71 19.75
CA GLY A 88 4.34 -19.35 19.69
C GLY A 88 5.31 -18.72 18.69
N GLU A 89 4.90 -17.69 17.95
CA GLU A 89 5.85 -16.83 17.25
C GLU A 89 6.66 -15.99 18.24
N THR A 90 7.88 -15.63 17.83
CA THR A 90 8.69 -14.67 18.58
C THR A 90 8.27 -13.27 18.19
N VAL A 91 7.94 -12.45 19.18
CA VAL A 91 7.50 -11.06 18.98
C VAL A 91 8.52 -10.06 19.46
N ASP A 92 8.44 -8.85 18.91
CA ASP A 92 9.20 -7.70 19.37
C ASP A 92 8.56 -7.03 20.61
N ALA A 93 9.04 -5.85 20.98
CA ALA A 93 8.50 -5.13 22.14
C ALA A 93 7.10 -4.54 21.91
N ALA A 94 6.61 -4.54 20.68
CA ALA A 94 5.31 -4.05 20.28
C ALA A 94 4.30 -5.18 20.02
N GLY A 95 4.66 -6.44 20.30
CA GLY A 95 3.79 -7.61 20.08
C GLY A 95 3.75 -8.09 18.63
N CYS A 96 4.62 -7.58 17.77
CA CYS A 96 4.59 -7.94 16.35
C CYS A 96 5.63 -9.01 16.05
N SER A 97 5.22 -10.07 15.34
CA SER A 97 6.15 -11.06 14.80
C SER A 97 6.91 -10.53 13.58
N GLU A 98 7.99 -11.23 13.21
CA GLU A 98 8.75 -10.92 11.99
C GLU A 98 7.88 -10.91 10.73
N ALA A 99 6.79 -11.69 10.68
CA ALA A 99 5.93 -11.75 9.50
C ALA A 99 4.91 -10.60 9.44
N GLN A 100 4.55 -10.01 10.58
CA GLN A 100 3.59 -8.91 10.68
C GLN A 100 4.25 -7.53 10.57
N ARG A 101 5.55 -7.44 10.84
CA ARG A 101 6.35 -6.22 10.66
C ARG A 101 6.50 -5.87 9.19
N ASP A 102 6.77 -4.60 8.94
CA ASP A 102 7.10 -3.99 7.65
C ASP A 102 8.41 -3.23 7.86
N ASP A 103 9.52 -3.85 7.49
CA ASP A 103 10.86 -3.39 7.87
C ASP A 103 11.44 -2.32 6.95
N ASP A 104 11.05 -2.31 5.68
CA ASP A 104 11.43 -1.27 4.71
C ASP A 104 10.41 -0.11 4.66
N GLY A 105 9.22 -0.31 5.22
CA GLY A 105 8.18 0.70 5.36
C GLY A 105 7.48 1.00 4.04
N ASP A 106 7.41 0.04 3.13
CA ASP A 106 6.77 0.17 1.82
C ASP A 106 5.24 -0.03 1.86
N GLY A 107 4.72 -0.51 2.99
CA GLY A 107 3.31 -0.78 3.24
C GLY A 107 2.89 -2.24 3.08
N VAL A 108 3.82 -3.15 2.79
CA VAL A 108 3.61 -4.60 2.67
C VAL A 108 4.36 -5.31 3.80
N PRO A 109 3.67 -6.05 4.68
CA PRO A 109 4.35 -6.78 5.75
C PRO A 109 5.34 -7.82 5.20
N ASN A 110 6.47 -7.98 5.89
CA ASN A 110 7.55 -8.92 5.62
C ASN A 110 7.06 -10.34 5.24
N GLY A 111 5.97 -10.82 5.85
CA GLY A 111 5.42 -12.15 5.56
C GLY A 111 4.75 -12.28 4.19
N SER A 112 4.37 -11.16 3.58
CA SER A 112 3.78 -11.05 2.23
C SER A 112 4.68 -10.34 1.23
N ASP A 113 5.75 -9.69 1.70
CA ASP A 113 6.70 -8.93 0.90
C ASP A 113 7.70 -9.86 0.19
N GLN A 114 7.85 -9.64 -1.12
CA GLN A 114 8.76 -10.35 -2.01
C GLN A 114 10.07 -9.59 -2.21
N CYS A 115 10.10 -8.32 -1.82
CA CYS A 115 11.14 -7.34 -2.06
C CYS A 115 11.55 -6.59 -0.77
N ALA A 116 12.13 -7.32 0.19
CA ALA A 116 12.45 -6.88 1.56
C ALA A 116 13.29 -5.60 1.80
N ASP A 117 13.68 -4.86 0.74
CA ASP A 117 14.49 -3.65 0.82
C ASP A 117 14.00 -2.61 -0.21
N THR A 118 12.68 -2.43 -0.34
CA THR A 118 12.09 -1.51 -1.32
C THR A 118 12.45 -0.05 -1.00
N PRO A 119 12.96 0.72 -1.98
CA PRO A 119 13.40 2.08 -1.72
C PRO A 119 12.27 2.97 -1.21
N GLN A 120 12.56 3.72 -0.14
CA GLN A 120 11.58 4.59 0.49
C GLN A 120 10.99 5.62 -0.49
N GLY A 121 9.66 5.64 -0.57
CA GLY A 121 8.90 6.60 -1.35
C GLY A 121 8.59 6.16 -2.78
N GLU A 122 9.03 4.97 -3.18
CA GLU A 122 8.57 4.33 -4.41
C GLU A 122 7.17 3.74 -4.25
N THR A 123 6.48 3.58 -5.37
CA THR A 123 5.18 2.90 -5.40
C THR A 123 5.39 1.42 -5.59
N VAL A 124 4.81 0.61 -4.70
CA VAL A 124 4.94 -0.85 -4.72
C VAL A 124 3.68 -1.54 -5.21
N ASP A 125 3.84 -2.74 -5.74
CA ASP A 125 2.73 -3.62 -6.04
C ASP A 125 2.29 -4.45 -4.81
N ALA A 126 1.40 -5.42 -5.02
CA ALA A 126 0.85 -6.24 -3.94
C ALA A 126 1.88 -7.19 -3.29
N GLY A 127 3.04 -7.38 -3.93
CA GLY A 127 4.17 -8.14 -3.41
C GLY A 127 5.24 -7.28 -2.78
N GLY A 128 5.03 -5.97 -2.59
CA GLY A 128 6.03 -5.06 -2.01
C GLY A 128 7.14 -4.66 -2.99
N CYS A 129 7.00 -4.98 -4.27
CA CYS A 129 8.06 -4.68 -5.24
C CYS A 129 7.77 -3.38 -6.00
N ALA A 130 8.76 -2.48 -6.04
CA ALA A 130 8.74 -1.31 -6.91
C ALA A 130 9.25 -1.64 -8.33
N ASP A 131 8.91 -0.79 -9.30
CA ASP A 131 9.35 -0.96 -10.70
C ASP A 131 10.89 -0.89 -10.84
N SER A 132 11.60 -0.25 -9.89
CA SER A 132 13.07 -0.20 -9.84
C SER A 132 13.73 -1.52 -9.42
N GLN A 133 12.95 -2.47 -8.89
CA GLN A 133 13.42 -3.79 -8.46
C GLN A 133 12.94 -4.91 -9.37
N LYS A 134 11.96 -4.64 -10.24
CA LYS A 134 11.37 -5.61 -11.16
C LYS A 134 12.02 -5.50 -12.53
N ASP A 135 12.03 -6.63 -13.21
CA ASP A 135 12.43 -6.80 -14.60
C ASP A 135 11.44 -7.83 -15.19
N SER A 136 10.34 -7.32 -15.73
CA SER A 136 9.15 -8.10 -16.07
C SER A 136 9.35 -8.99 -17.30
N ASP A 137 10.20 -8.60 -18.24
CA ASP A 137 10.52 -9.38 -19.45
C ASP A 137 11.86 -10.15 -19.33
N GLY A 138 12.66 -9.84 -18.31
CA GLY A 138 13.90 -10.52 -17.97
C GLY A 138 15.06 -10.13 -18.87
N ASP A 139 15.00 -8.98 -19.54
CA ASP A 139 16.04 -8.51 -20.46
C ASP A 139 17.27 -7.92 -19.77
N GLY A 140 17.20 -7.73 -18.46
CA GLY A 140 18.25 -7.20 -17.62
C GLY A 140 18.17 -5.70 -17.37
N VAL A 141 17.12 -5.02 -17.84
CA VAL A 141 16.76 -3.64 -17.54
C VAL A 141 15.50 -3.64 -16.66
N THR A 142 15.50 -2.80 -15.63
CA THR A 142 14.38 -2.75 -14.68
C THR A 142 13.17 -2.03 -15.28
N ASP A 143 11.97 -2.38 -14.83
CA ASP A 143 10.69 -1.87 -15.37
C ASP A 143 10.61 -0.32 -15.35
N ASP A 144 11.29 0.34 -14.40
CA ASP A 144 11.36 1.79 -14.30
C ASP A 144 12.23 2.47 -15.39
N ALA A 145 13.20 1.71 -15.93
CA ALA A 145 14.16 2.16 -16.94
C ALA A 145 13.87 1.61 -18.34
N ASP A 146 13.04 0.57 -18.43
CA ASP A 146 12.69 -0.12 -19.67
C ASP A 146 11.62 0.63 -20.49
N GLN A 147 11.96 0.93 -21.74
CA GLN A 147 11.07 1.57 -22.71
C GLN A 147 10.39 0.55 -23.65
N CYS A 148 10.85 -0.69 -23.63
CA CYS A 148 10.49 -1.80 -24.50
C CYS A 148 10.08 -3.04 -23.68
N ALA A 149 9.02 -2.90 -22.86
CA ALA A 149 8.51 -3.86 -21.85
C ALA A 149 8.20 -5.31 -22.28
N ASP A 150 8.47 -5.70 -23.53
CA ASP A 150 8.23 -7.05 -24.06
C ASP A 150 9.49 -7.60 -24.77
N THR A 151 10.68 -7.07 -24.45
CA THR A 151 11.93 -7.50 -25.06
C THR A 151 12.31 -8.90 -24.58
N PRO A 152 12.50 -9.88 -25.48
CA PRO A 152 12.87 -11.21 -25.04
C PRO A 152 14.25 -11.20 -24.37
N SER A 153 14.34 -11.75 -23.16
CA SER A 153 15.59 -11.93 -22.37
C SER A 153 16.82 -12.52 -23.08
N THR A 154 16.65 -13.12 -24.25
CA THR A 154 17.75 -13.65 -25.08
C THR A 154 18.37 -12.63 -26.03
N VAL A 155 17.73 -11.49 -26.20
CA VAL A 155 18.12 -10.44 -27.14
C VAL A 155 19.11 -9.51 -26.44
N GLN A 156 20.10 -9.00 -27.18
CA GLN A 156 20.96 -7.97 -26.63
C GLN A 156 20.17 -6.67 -26.61
N VAL A 157 20.13 -6.03 -25.45
CA VAL A 157 19.41 -4.76 -25.26
C VAL A 157 20.37 -3.62 -24.97
N ASP A 158 19.93 -2.42 -25.29
CA ASP A 158 20.61 -1.20 -24.87
C ASP A 158 20.23 -0.83 -23.43
N ALA A 159 20.62 0.36 -22.98
CA ALA A 159 20.33 0.83 -21.63
C ALA A 159 18.87 1.26 -21.42
N GLN A 160 18.02 1.14 -22.44
CA GLN A 160 16.58 1.43 -22.40
C GLN A 160 15.75 0.14 -22.48
N GLY A 161 16.37 -1.05 -22.40
CA GLY A 161 15.67 -2.33 -22.55
C GLY A 161 15.25 -2.64 -23.98
N CYS A 162 15.74 -1.89 -24.96
CA CYS A 162 15.35 -2.07 -26.36
C CYS A 162 16.41 -2.88 -27.11
N PRO A 163 16.03 -3.82 -28.00
CA PRO A 163 16.98 -4.63 -28.76
C PRO A 163 18.00 -3.79 -29.56
N VAL A 164 19.29 -4.08 -29.37
CA VAL A 164 20.34 -3.57 -30.25
C VAL A 164 20.31 -4.36 -31.55
N GLY A 165 19.50 -3.88 -32.51
CA GLY A 165 19.24 -4.47 -33.83
C GLY A 165 17.79 -4.92 -34.08
N ASP A 166 16.80 -4.26 -33.47
CA ASP A 166 15.39 -4.70 -33.32
C ASP A 166 14.48 -4.73 -34.60
N PRO A 167 13.66 -5.78 -34.85
CA PRO A 167 12.50 -5.81 -35.78
C PRO A 167 11.38 -4.77 -35.55
N SER A 168 11.46 -3.95 -34.50
CA SER A 168 10.67 -2.71 -34.36
C SER A 168 11.16 -1.60 -35.31
N ALA A 169 12.39 -1.69 -35.81
CA ALA A 169 12.89 -0.89 -36.90
C ALA A 169 12.29 -1.36 -38.23
N PRO A 170 12.00 -0.44 -39.17
CA PRO A 170 11.83 -0.83 -40.56
C PRO A 170 13.02 -1.72 -40.94
N ASP A 171 12.68 -2.92 -41.38
CA ASP A 171 13.58 -3.93 -41.91
C ASP A 171 12.96 -4.24 -43.27
N ALA A 172 13.34 -3.44 -44.26
CA ALA A 172 12.68 -3.32 -45.54
C ALA A 172 12.87 -4.59 -46.39
N ASP A 173 13.94 -5.34 -46.16
CA ASP A 173 14.14 -6.67 -46.73
C ASP A 173 13.90 -7.84 -45.76
N GLY A 174 13.83 -7.58 -44.46
CA GLY A 174 13.47 -8.57 -43.46
C GLY A 174 14.63 -9.51 -43.11
N ASP A 175 15.89 -9.11 -43.30
CA ASP A 175 17.06 -9.98 -43.15
C ASP A 175 17.51 -10.15 -41.67
N GLY A 176 16.89 -9.41 -40.75
CA GLY A 176 17.19 -9.44 -39.32
C GLY A 176 18.31 -8.47 -38.92
N VAL A 177 18.73 -7.61 -39.84
CA VAL A 177 19.54 -6.42 -39.60
C VAL A 177 18.65 -5.22 -39.93
N GLY A 178 18.27 -4.41 -38.95
CA GLY A 178 17.39 -3.26 -39.21
C GLY A 178 17.95 -2.33 -40.31
N ASP A 179 17.08 -1.65 -41.07
CA ASP A 179 17.44 -0.80 -42.23
C ASP A 179 18.56 0.21 -41.91
N ASP A 180 18.64 0.63 -40.65
CA ASP A 180 19.58 1.59 -40.13
C ASP A 180 21.00 1.03 -39.91
N ILE A 181 21.12 -0.30 -39.76
CA ILE A 181 22.38 -1.04 -39.59
C ILE A 181 22.66 -2.03 -40.72
N ASP A 182 21.75 -2.15 -41.69
CA ASP A 182 21.95 -2.95 -42.88
C ASP A 182 22.65 -2.16 -44.00
N GLN A 183 23.71 -2.76 -44.54
CA GLN A 183 24.44 -2.21 -45.68
C GLN A 183 23.68 -2.41 -46.98
N CYS A 184 22.68 -3.29 -46.99
CA CYS A 184 21.89 -3.62 -48.15
C CYS A 184 20.38 -3.67 -47.85
N PRO A 185 19.73 -2.59 -47.35
CA PRO A 185 18.38 -2.62 -46.74
C PRO A 185 17.20 -3.08 -47.62
N ASP A 186 17.43 -3.45 -48.88
CA ASP A 186 16.39 -3.80 -49.86
C ASP A 186 16.59 -5.22 -50.46
N THR A 187 17.46 -6.09 -49.90
CA THR A 187 17.88 -7.36 -50.54
C THR A 187 17.72 -8.66 -49.78
#